data_AF-A0A1C7EDY4-F1
#
_entry.id   AF-A0A1C7EDY4-F1
#
_cell.length_a   1.000
_cell.length_b   1.000
_cell.length_c   1.000
_cell.angle_alpha   90.00
_cell.angle_beta   90.00
_cell.angle_gamma   90.00
#
_symmetry.space_group_name_H-M   'P 1'
#
loop_
_entity.id
_entity.type
_entity.pdbx_description
1 polymer ?
#
loop_
_entity_poly.entity_id
_entity_poly.type
_entity_poly.pdbx_seq_one_letter_code
_entity_poly.pdbx_strand_id
1 'polypeptide(L)'
;MDIVFGLLLFVALVALVASIVMLLVSSIFKKGWTTKQAGLATGVSFAIMVGSFIGLGFTIEEVQTTEEVESEPTVADSEKEKEELLAQENAEKQAAEEKKKEEARLLAEKEEKEKAEELLKEQEEERLAKEKIAEEEALAKQNNDLFAGYRLIEVDGGDQSGHREANVVVEVGFGDREYWAFTNEYGQLERVVADEIVLQDDDNEPVLASGRYYSDEAKVPGVESDVLDEGHVLADSLGGVSNAYNITPQESTLNRHGDQAYMEDAIRKAGGATHFEAIITYADTETQIPSSYQYTYTIMGNEVVDTFDNINPDELNASLGLTQSEPTESSSPTTTEDVSSVDTNGNGQVTIAEAKAAGFSMPIMRDHWLYPHMRDNDNDGMVGE
;
A
#
# COMPACT_ATOMS: atom_id res chain seq x y z
N MET A 1 -13.15 -13.68 59.69
CA MET A 1 -12.37 -12.65 58.95
C MET A 1 -11.92 -13.19 57.59
N ASP A 2 -11.90 -14.50 57.41
CA ASP A 2 -11.19 -15.22 56.35
C ASP A 2 -11.83 -15.09 54.97
N ILE A 3 -13.16 -14.93 54.88
CA ILE A 3 -13.86 -14.73 53.60
C ILE A 3 -13.50 -13.38 52.98
N VAL A 4 -13.35 -12.33 53.79
CA VAL A 4 -12.99 -10.98 53.32
C VAL A 4 -11.53 -10.96 52.84
N PHE A 5 -10.63 -11.65 53.54
CA PHE A 5 -9.22 -11.77 53.13
C PHE A 5 -9.04 -12.66 51.90
N GLY A 6 -9.81 -13.76 51.77
CA GLY A 6 -9.82 -14.59 50.56
C GLY A 6 -10.35 -13.84 49.33
N LEU A 7 -11.39 -13.03 49.50
CA LEU A 7 -11.94 -12.21 48.41
C LEU A 7 -10.96 -11.09 48.01
N LEU A 8 -10.27 -10.48 48.97
CA LEU A 8 -9.19 -9.51 48.70
C LEU A 8 -8.01 -10.15 47.95
N LEU A 9 -7.60 -11.37 48.32
CA LEU A 9 -6.54 -12.11 47.64
C LEU A 9 -6.93 -12.49 46.21
N PHE A 10 -8.19 -12.90 46.00
CA PHE A 10 -8.72 -13.17 44.66
C PHE A 10 -8.75 -11.92 43.77
N VAL A 11 -9.23 -10.79 44.30
CA VAL A 11 -9.22 -9.50 43.57
C VAL A 11 -7.79 -9.05 43.24
N ALA A 12 -6.84 -9.26 44.16
CA ALA A 12 -5.44 -8.94 43.92
C ALA A 12 -4.80 -9.81 42.82
N LEU A 13 -5.12 -11.10 42.76
CA LEU A 13 -4.67 -12.01 41.70
C LEU A 13 -5.22 -11.63 40.33
N VAL A 14 -6.52 -11.31 40.24
CA VAL A 14 -7.15 -10.85 39.00
C VAL A 14 -6.51 -9.54 38.51
N ALA A 15 -6.25 -8.60 39.41
CA ALA A 15 -5.58 -7.35 39.08
C ALA A 15 -4.13 -7.56 38.59
N LEU A 16 -3.41 -8.52 39.17
CA LEU A 16 -2.04 -8.86 38.77
C LEU A 16 -2.01 -9.45 37.35
N VAL A 17 -2.91 -10.41 37.05
CA VAL A 17 -3.05 -10.99 35.70
C VAL A 17 -3.40 -9.92 34.67
N ALA A 18 -4.35 -9.04 34.96
CA ALA A 18 -4.72 -7.94 34.08
C ALA A 18 -3.53 -6.99 33.80
N SER A 19 -2.67 -6.74 34.79
CA SER A 19 -1.47 -5.90 34.60
C SER A 19 -0.42 -6.55 33.70
N ILE A 20 -0.24 -7.87 33.79
CA ILE A 20 0.69 -8.63 32.94
C ILE A 20 0.18 -8.64 31.50
N VAL A 21 -1.13 -8.86 31.29
CA VAL A 21 -1.75 -8.79 29.96
C VAL A 21 -1.58 -7.40 29.36
N MET A 22 -1.83 -6.33 30.12
CA MET A 22 -1.63 -4.97 29.63
C MET A 22 -0.16 -4.66 29.31
N LEU A 23 0.80 -5.17 30.08
CA LEU A 23 2.23 -5.04 29.77
C LEU A 23 2.60 -5.76 28.47
N LEU A 24 2.10 -6.99 28.26
CA LEU A 24 2.32 -7.76 27.03
C LEU A 24 1.70 -7.07 25.81
N VAL A 25 0.47 -6.57 25.92
CA VAL A 25 -0.20 -5.80 24.86
C VAL A 25 0.58 -4.51 24.56
N SER A 26 1.08 -3.80 25.57
CA SER A 26 1.90 -2.60 25.37
C SER A 26 3.27 -2.90 24.72
N SER A 27 3.82 -4.10 24.93
CA SER A 27 5.07 -4.55 24.30
C SER A 27 4.90 -4.88 22.81
N ILE A 28 3.69 -5.27 22.40
CA ILE A 28 3.37 -5.67 21.02
C ILE A 28 2.89 -4.46 20.20
N PHE A 29 2.14 -3.54 20.81
CA PHE A 29 1.66 -2.33 20.15
C PHE A 29 2.46 -1.12 20.64
N LYS A 30 3.46 -0.68 19.86
CA LYS A 30 4.20 0.57 20.06
C LYS A 30 3.27 1.80 19.92
N LYS A 31 2.43 2.07 20.93
CA LYS A 31 1.71 3.33 21.07
C LYS A 31 1.62 3.71 22.55
N GLY A 32 2.18 4.88 22.86
CA GLY A 32 2.74 5.21 24.16
C GLY A 32 1.74 5.32 25.32
N TRP A 33 2.04 4.59 26.40
CA TRP A 33 1.68 4.99 27.76
C TRP A 33 2.96 4.94 28.61
N THR A 34 3.30 6.06 29.26
CA THR A 34 4.62 6.23 29.89
C THR A 34 4.80 5.34 31.12
N THR A 35 5.93 4.62 31.15
CA THR A 35 6.39 3.65 32.17
C THR A 35 6.29 4.07 33.64
N LYS A 36 6.12 5.38 33.93
CA LYS A 36 5.97 5.91 35.29
C LYS A 36 4.60 5.62 35.94
N GLN A 37 3.54 5.41 35.15
CA GLN A 37 2.20 5.11 35.69
C GLN A 37 1.98 3.61 35.94
N ALA A 38 2.59 2.74 35.13
CA ALA A 38 2.53 1.28 35.29
C ALA A 38 3.25 0.81 36.57
N GLY A 39 4.41 1.38 36.89
CA GLY A 39 5.16 1.01 38.10
C GLY A 39 4.46 1.35 39.42
N LEU A 40 3.62 2.40 39.43
CA LEU A 40 2.83 2.78 40.62
C LEU A 40 1.71 1.76 40.89
N ALA A 41 1.07 1.24 39.83
CA ALA A 41 0.01 0.24 39.95
C ALA A 41 0.55 -1.10 40.46
N THR A 42 1.72 -1.54 39.99
CA THR A 42 2.35 -2.80 40.45
C THR A 42 2.77 -2.76 41.92
N GLY A 43 3.25 -1.60 42.40
CA GLY A 43 3.67 -1.42 43.79
C GLY A 43 2.51 -1.50 44.80
N VAL A 44 1.33 -0.96 44.45
CA VAL A 44 0.14 -0.99 45.31
C VAL A 44 -0.42 -2.42 45.43
N SER A 45 -0.38 -3.21 44.34
CA SER A 45 -0.82 -4.61 44.35
C SER A 45 0.06 -5.51 45.23
N PHE A 46 1.38 -5.26 45.26
CA PHE A 46 2.31 -6.04 46.08
C PHE A 46 2.14 -5.77 47.59
N ALA A 47 1.92 -4.51 47.97
CA ALA A 47 1.66 -4.15 49.37
C ALA A 47 0.35 -4.76 49.91
N ILE A 48 -0.70 -4.82 49.08
CA ILE A 48 -1.98 -5.47 49.43
C ILE A 48 -1.79 -6.98 49.59
N MET A 49 -1.00 -7.62 48.72
CA MET A 49 -0.69 -9.05 48.80
C MET A 49 0.06 -9.40 50.10
N VAL A 50 1.09 -8.64 50.47
CA VAL A 50 1.85 -8.85 51.72
C VAL A 50 0.97 -8.62 52.95
N GLY A 51 0.07 -7.62 52.93
CA GLY A 51 -0.89 -7.38 54.01
C GLY A 51 -1.92 -8.51 54.17
N SER A 52 -2.33 -9.17 53.09
CA SER A 52 -3.24 -10.32 53.11
C SER A 52 -2.60 -11.58 53.71
N PHE A 53 -1.28 -11.77 53.56
CA PHE A 53 -0.55 -12.86 54.22
C PHE A 53 -0.44 -12.67 55.74
N ILE A 54 -0.32 -11.42 56.21
CA ILE A 54 -0.28 -11.10 57.65
C ILE A 54 -1.67 -11.29 58.30
N GLY A 55 -2.76 -11.01 57.58
CA GLY A 55 -4.14 -11.20 58.05
C GLY A 55 -4.63 -12.66 58.12
N LEU A 56 -3.98 -13.58 57.40
CA LEU A 56 -4.31 -15.01 57.35
C LEU A 56 -3.50 -15.87 58.33
N GLY A 57 -2.70 -15.27 59.22
CA GLY A 57 -2.12 -16.00 60.36
C GLY A 57 -1.05 -17.05 60.03
N PHE A 58 -0.34 -16.92 58.90
CA PHE A 58 0.88 -17.71 58.68
C PHE A 58 2.03 -17.15 59.53
N THR A 59 2.07 -17.52 60.81
CA THR A 59 3.25 -17.29 61.66
C THR A 59 4.32 -18.32 61.32
N ILE A 60 5.46 -17.84 60.84
CA ILE A 60 6.72 -18.59 60.80
C ILE A 60 7.11 -18.86 62.26
N GLU A 61 7.23 -20.13 62.60
CA GLU A 61 7.59 -20.62 63.93
C GLU A 61 9.05 -20.23 64.23
N GLU A 62 9.25 -19.26 65.14
CA GLU A 62 10.55 -18.89 65.67
C GLU A 62 10.78 -19.66 66.97
N VAL A 63 11.66 -20.65 66.91
CA VAL A 63 12.11 -21.45 68.06
C VAL A 63 13.02 -20.61 68.95
N GLN A 64 12.69 -20.45 70.24
CA GLN A 64 13.68 -20.39 71.33
C GLN A 64 13.06 -20.63 72.73
N THR A 65 13.51 -21.75 73.33
CA THR A 65 13.93 -22.01 74.73
C THR A 65 13.05 -21.62 75.94
N THR A 66 12.51 -22.69 76.57
CA THR A 66 12.47 -23.06 78.00
C THR A 66 12.13 -22.03 79.09
N GLU A 67 11.07 -22.33 79.85
CA GLU A 67 11.14 -22.52 81.31
C GLU A 67 10.04 -23.51 81.78
N GLU A 68 10.39 -24.41 82.69
CA GLU A 68 9.56 -25.46 83.30
C GLU A 68 8.43 -24.88 84.16
N VAL A 69 7.21 -25.46 84.11
CA VAL A 69 6.44 -25.82 85.30
C VAL A 69 5.54 -27.04 84.98
N GLU A 70 5.69 -28.09 85.78
CA GLU A 70 4.87 -29.30 85.86
C GLU A 70 3.36 -29.04 86.05
N SER A 71 2.52 -29.73 85.26
CA SER A 71 1.26 -30.31 85.74
C SER A 71 0.78 -31.42 84.78
N GLU A 72 0.58 -32.64 85.30
CA GLU A 72 0.07 -33.82 84.58
C GLU A 72 -1.28 -33.58 83.88
N PRO A 73 -1.55 -34.23 82.72
CA PRO A 73 -2.91 -34.52 82.29
C PRO A 73 -3.25 -36.02 82.31
N THR A 74 -4.53 -36.28 82.56
CA THR A 74 -5.17 -37.57 82.73
C THR A 74 -5.38 -38.35 81.41
N VAL A 75 -5.41 -39.68 81.53
CA VAL A 75 -5.39 -40.72 80.48
C VAL A 75 -6.57 -40.72 79.47
N ALA A 76 -7.52 -39.78 79.53
CA ALA A 76 -8.69 -39.73 78.64
C ALA A 76 -8.50 -38.90 77.34
N ASP A 77 -7.47 -38.06 77.23
CA ASP A 77 -7.23 -37.21 76.04
C ASP A 77 -6.43 -37.90 74.92
N SER A 78 -5.66 -38.95 75.22
CA SER A 78 -4.72 -39.56 74.25
C SER A 78 -5.36 -40.46 73.17
N GLU A 79 -6.56 -41.00 73.42
CA GLU A 79 -7.29 -41.80 72.43
C GLU A 79 -8.04 -40.92 71.42
N LYS A 80 -8.55 -39.77 71.88
CA LYS A 80 -9.28 -38.81 71.05
C LYS A 80 -8.35 -38.07 70.09
N GLU A 81 -7.15 -37.67 70.57
CA GLU A 81 -6.09 -37.10 69.72
C GLU A 81 -5.61 -38.08 68.64
N LYS A 82 -5.49 -39.38 68.98
CA LYS A 82 -5.09 -40.41 68.01
C LYS A 82 -6.14 -40.64 66.93
N GLU A 83 -7.43 -40.57 67.27
CA GLU A 83 -8.53 -40.73 66.32
C GLU A 83 -8.66 -39.50 65.40
N GLU A 84 -8.43 -38.29 65.93
CA GLU A 84 -8.36 -37.04 65.13
C GLU A 84 -7.16 -37.03 64.17
N LEU A 85 -5.98 -37.46 64.61
CA LEU A 85 -4.78 -37.60 63.76
C LEU A 85 -4.99 -38.59 62.61
N LEU A 86 -5.65 -39.72 62.87
CA LEU A 86 -5.97 -40.72 61.85
C LEU A 86 -7.02 -40.23 60.86
N ALA A 87 -8.01 -39.47 61.33
CA ALA A 87 -9.00 -38.81 60.48
C ALA A 87 -8.35 -37.73 59.60
N GLN A 88 -7.42 -36.96 60.14
CA GLN A 88 -6.68 -35.91 59.43
C GLN A 88 -5.74 -36.50 58.37
N GLU A 89 -5.00 -37.57 58.68
CA GLU A 89 -4.12 -38.26 57.72
C GLU A 89 -4.90 -38.89 56.56
N ASN A 90 -6.09 -39.45 56.85
CA ASN A 90 -6.97 -39.99 55.81
C ASN A 90 -7.60 -38.89 54.94
N ALA A 91 -7.96 -37.75 55.54
CA ALA A 91 -8.45 -36.58 54.81
C ALA A 91 -7.36 -35.97 53.91
N GLU A 92 -6.12 -35.87 54.38
CA GLU A 92 -4.98 -35.42 53.57
C GLU A 92 -4.67 -36.37 52.42
N LYS A 93 -4.74 -37.70 52.65
CA LYS A 93 -4.57 -38.70 51.58
C LYS A 93 -5.65 -38.59 50.51
N GLN A 94 -6.91 -38.40 50.91
CA GLN A 94 -8.02 -38.21 49.97
C GLN A 94 -7.88 -36.90 49.18
N ALA A 95 -7.53 -35.80 49.85
CA ALA A 95 -7.29 -34.51 49.20
C ALA A 95 -6.10 -34.58 48.21
N ALA A 96 -5.03 -35.31 48.55
CA ALA A 96 -3.89 -35.53 47.67
C ALA A 96 -4.26 -36.39 46.43
N GLU A 97 -5.16 -37.36 46.58
CA GLU A 97 -5.63 -38.22 45.49
C GLU A 97 -6.59 -37.47 44.55
N GLU A 98 -7.49 -36.64 45.08
CA GLU A 98 -8.34 -35.74 44.28
C GLU A 98 -7.51 -34.73 43.50
N LYS A 99 -6.50 -34.11 44.14
CA LYS A 99 -5.61 -33.17 43.46
C LYS A 99 -4.85 -33.82 42.29
N LYS A 100 -4.39 -35.06 42.45
CA LYS A 100 -3.76 -35.83 41.35
C LYS A 100 -4.72 -36.15 40.22
N LYS A 101 -6.00 -36.46 40.51
CA LYS A 101 -7.02 -36.67 39.48
C LYS A 101 -7.37 -35.39 38.73
N GLU A 102 -7.47 -34.26 39.45
CA GLU A 102 -7.70 -32.93 38.87
C GLU A 102 -6.56 -32.54 37.91
N GLU A 103 -5.29 -32.69 38.35
CA GLU A 103 -4.10 -32.43 37.52
C GLU A 103 -4.06 -33.33 36.29
N ALA A 104 -4.37 -34.63 36.42
CA ALA A 104 -4.44 -35.55 35.29
C ALA A 104 -5.55 -35.18 34.29
N ARG A 105 -6.71 -34.69 34.78
CA ARG A 105 -7.80 -34.23 33.92
C ARG A 105 -7.42 -32.96 33.15
N LEU A 106 -6.80 -31.98 33.82
CA LEU A 106 -6.33 -30.74 33.19
C LEU A 106 -5.25 -31.00 32.14
N LEU A 107 -4.37 -31.97 32.39
CA LEU A 107 -3.36 -32.38 31.40
C LEU A 107 -4.00 -33.02 30.17
N ALA A 108 -4.98 -33.92 30.36
CA ALA A 108 -5.70 -34.56 29.26
C ALA A 108 -6.51 -33.55 28.43
N GLU A 109 -7.18 -32.59 29.07
CA GLU A 109 -7.92 -31.51 28.39
C GLU A 109 -6.99 -30.60 27.58
N LYS A 110 -5.78 -30.32 28.11
CA LYS A 110 -4.77 -29.54 27.40
C LYS A 110 -4.25 -30.28 26.16
N GLU A 111 -3.97 -31.59 26.28
CA GLU A 111 -3.53 -32.42 25.15
C GLU A 111 -4.62 -32.55 24.07
N GLU A 112 -5.90 -32.69 24.45
CA GLU A 112 -7.00 -32.68 23.49
C GLU A 112 -7.10 -31.33 22.77
N LYS A 113 -6.94 -30.23 23.49
CA LYS A 113 -6.99 -28.89 22.90
C LYS A 113 -5.83 -28.66 21.93
N GLU A 114 -4.61 -29.06 22.28
CA GLU A 114 -3.44 -28.96 21.39
C GLU A 114 -3.64 -29.79 20.12
N LYS A 115 -4.14 -31.03 20.23
CA LYS A 115 -4.46 -31.87 19.06
C LYS A 115 -5.58 -31.29 18.20
N ALA A 116 -6.59 -30.67 18.82
CA ALA A 116 -7.67 -30.01 18.08
C ALA A 116 -7.17 -28.77 17.33
N GLU A 117 -6.28 -27.98 17.95
CA GLU A 117 -5.62 -26.82 17.31
C GLU A 117 -4.72 -27.25 16.15
N GLU A 118 -3.95 -28.33 16.29
CA GLU A 118 -3.10 -28.88 15.23
C GLU A 118 -3.94 -29.39 14.05
N LEU A 119 -5.03 -30.11 14.32
CA LEU A 119 -5.94 -30.60 13.28
C LEU A 119 -6.63 -29.45 12.53
N LEU A 120 -7.04 -28.38 13.23
CA LEU A 120 -7.62 -27.20 12.60
C LEU A 120 -6.62 -26.52 11.67
N LYS A 121 -5.36 -26.43 12.10
CA LYS A 121 -4.29 -25.83 11.29
C LYS A 121 -4.01 -26.66 10.03
N GLU A 122 -3.92 -27.98 10.14
CA GLU A 122 -3.80 -28.87 8.97
C GLU A 122 -4.99 -28.74 8.02
N GLN A 123 -6.23 -28.68 8.55
CA GLN A 123 -7.43 -28.49 7.74
C GLN A 123 -7.44 -27.13 7.02
N GLU A 124 -6.96 -26.07 7.67
CA GLU A 124 -6.85 -24.75 7.07
C GLU A 124 -5.78 -24.71 5.96
N GLU A 125 -4.62 -25.31 6.18
CA GLU A 125 -3.57 -25.44 5.17
C GLU A 125 -4.05 -26.27 3.97
N GLU A 126 -4.75 -27.39 4.20
CA GLU A 126 -5.33 -28.20 3.12
C GLU A 126 -6.43 -27.44 2.36
N ARG A 127 -7.26 -26.65 3.06
CA ARG A 127 -8.28 -25.80 2.44
C ARG A 127 -7.64 -24.74 1.54
N LEU A 128 -6.61 -24.05 2.03
CA LEU A 128 -5.88 -23.03 1.25
C LEU A 128 -5.18 -23.65 0.04
N ALA A 129 -4.59 -24.85 0.19
CA ALA A 129 -3.99 -25.56 -0.93
C ALA A 129 -5.01 -25.94 -2.01
N LYS A 130 -6.21 -26.41 -1.60
CA LYS A 130 -7.30 -26.72 -2.54
C LYS A 130 -7.86 -25.47 -3.23
N GLU A 131 -7.96 -24.36 -2.50
CA GLU A 131 -8.41 -23.07 -3.02
C GLU A 131 -7.46 -22.56 -4.10
N LYS A 132 -6.14 -22.61 -3.86
CA LYS A 132 -5.12 -22.27 -4.87
C LYS A 132 -5.19 -23.14 -6.11
N ILE A 133 -5.31 -24.47 -5.96
CA ILE A 133 -5.44 -25.38 -7.12
C ILE A 133 -6.69 -25.05 -7.95
N ALA A 134 -7.81 -24.76 -7.28
CA ALA A 134 -9.05 -24.40 -7.99
C ALA A 134 -8.93 -23.05 -8.71
N GLU A 135 -8.22 -22.08 -8.14
CA GLU A 135 -7.90 -20.79 -8.76
C GLU A 135 -6.98 -20.96 -9.98
N GLU A 136 -5.91 -21.75 -9.87
CA GLU A 136 -5.01 -22.10 -10.98
C GLU A 136 -5.76 -22.82 -12.13
N GLU A 137 -6.65 -23.77 -11.80
CA GLU A 137 -7.49 -24.45 -12.80
C GLU A 137 -8.48 -23.49 -13.50
N ALA A 138 -9.04 -22.54 -12.76
CA ALA A 138 -9.94 -21.53 -13.30
C ALA A 138 -9.20 -20.55 -14.23
N LEU A 139 -8.02 -20.08 -13.82
CA LEU A 139 -7.14 -19.22 -14.61
C LEU A 139 -6.67 -19.94 -15.90
N ALA A 140 -6.25 -21.20 -15.79
CA ALA A 140 -5.87 -22.00 -16.95
C ALA A 140 -7.02 -22.17 -17.96
N LYS A 141 -8.27 -22.24 -17.47
CA LYS A 141 -9.45 -22.28 -18.34
C LYS A 141 -9.72 -20.93 -19.00
N GLN A 142 -9.65 -19.82 -18.23
CA GLN A 142 -9.79 -18.47 -18.75
C GLN A 142 -8.75 -18.18 -19.83
N ASN A 143 -7.49 -18.55 -19.60
CA ASN A 143 -6.40 -18.36 -20.57
C ASN A 143 -6.62 -19.18 -21.85
N ASN A 144 -7.14 -20.41 -21.75
CA ASN A 144 -7.49 -21.20 -22.94
C ASN A 144 -8.58 -20.53 -23.80
N ASP A 145 -9.56 -19.88 -23.17
CA ASP A 145 -10.60 -19.14 -23.88
C ASP A 145 -10.07 -17.80 -24.44
N LEU A 146 -9.23 -17.08 -23.68
CA LEU A 146 -8.59 -15.82 -24.07
C LEU A 146 -7.64 -16.00 -25.26
N PHE A 147 -6.91 -17.11 -25.30
CA PHE A 147 -5.92 -17.42 -26.34
C PHE A 147 -6.52 -18.19 -27.52
N ALA A 148 -7.84 -18.35 -27.58
CA ALA A 148 -8.51 -19.06 -28.66
C ALA A 148 -8.18 -18.41 -30.02
N GLY A 149 -7.53 -19.20 -30.90
CA GLY A 149 -7.09 -18.74 -32.22
C GLY A 149 -5.64 -18.25 -32.28
N TYR A 150 -4.95 -18.11 -31.14
CA TYR A 150 -3.57 -17.67 -31.04
C TYR A 150 -2.66 -18.81 -30.57
N ARG A 151 -1.42 -18.81 -31.04
CA ARG A 151 -0.37 -19.71 -30.56
C ARG A 151 0.48 -18.98 -29.53
N LEU A 152 0.53 -19.49 -28.30
CA LEU A 152 1.44 -18.98 -27.28
C LEU A 152 2.90 -19.23 -27.70
N ILE A 153 3.71 -18.17 -27.63
CA ILE A 153 5.17 -18.24 -27.77
C ILE A 153 5.85 -17.47 -26.64
N GLU A 154 7.09 -17.83 -26.35
CA GLU A 154 7.94 -17.14 -25.39
C GLU A 154 8.95 -16.28 -26.16
N VAL A 155 9.08 -15.02 -25.75
CA VAL A 155 9.99 -14.05 -26.35
C VAL A 155 10.69 -13.34 -25.19
N ASP A 156 12.02 -13.25 -25.24
CA ASP A 156 12.78 -12.55 -24.21
C ASP A 156 12.32 -11.09 -24.12
N GLY A 157 12.08 -10.59 -22.90
CA GLY A 157 11.56 -9.24 -22.70
C GLY A 157 12.49 -8.13 -23.18
N GLY A 158 13.79 -8.43 -23.32
CA GLY A 158 14.80 -7.52 -23.86
C GLY A 158 15.18 -7.83 -25.31
N ASP A 159 14.45 -8.71 -26.02
CA ASP A 159 14.72 -8.98 -27.42
C ASP A 159 14.46 -7.74 -28.27
N GLN A 160 15.55 -7.15 -28.76
CA GLN A 160 15.53 -5.95 -29.59
C GLN A 160 15.14 -6.26 -31.05
N SER A 161 14.91 -7.52 -31.41
CA SER A 161 14.44 -7.87 -32.74
C SER A 161 13.07 -7.23 -32.99
N GLY A 162 12.89 -6.63 -34.17
CA GLY A 162 11.62 -6.02 -34.58
C GLY A 162 10.63 -7.00 -35.23
N HIS A 163 10.96 -8.30 -35.26
CA HIS A 163 10.15 -9.30 -35.96
C HIS A 163 9.00 -9.78 -35.09
N ARG A 164 7.84 -9.99 -35.72
CA ARG A 164 6.66 -10.57 -35.08
C ARG A 164 6.11 -11.73 -35.88
N GLU A 165 5.83 -12.82 -35.18
CA GLU A 165 5.04 -13.93 -35.66
C GLU A 165 3.55 -13.54 -35.77
N ALA A 166 2.84 -14.16 -36.71
CA ALA A 166 1.41 -13.97 -36.92
C ALA A 166 0.55 -14.89 -36.04
N ASN A 167 -0.62 -14.42 -35.61
CA ASN A 167 -1.59 -15.15 -34.78
C ASN A 167 -0.94 -15.76 -33.53
N VAL A 168 -0.12 -14.98 -32.83
CA VAL A 168 0.51 -15.42 -31.57
C VAL A 168 0.04 -14.59 -30.40
N VAL A 169 0.17 -15.19 -29.22
CA VAL A 169 0.07 -14.50 -27.93
C VAL A 169 1.42 -14.59 -27.22
N VAL A 170 1.84 -13.50 -26.60
CA VAL A 170 3.15 -13.35 -25.94
C VAL A 170 2.96 -12.70 -24.59
N GLU A 171 3.66 -13.20 -23.58
CA GLU A 171 3.75 -12.55 -22.28
C GLU A 171 4.67 -11.33 -22.38
N VAL A 172 4.16 -10.16 -21.98
CA VAL A 172 4.86 -8.88 -22.08
C VAL A 172 4.97 -8.15 -20.74
N GLY A 173 4.64 -8.85 -19.64
CA GLY A 173 4.85 -8.37 -18.29
C GLY A 173 6.24 -8.71 -17.78
N PHE A 174 6.81 -7.81 -16.98
CA PHE A 174 8.09 -8.05 -16.32
C PHE A 174 7.90 -8.82 -15.02
N GLY A 175 8.69 -9.88 -14.82
CA GLY A 175 8.63 -10.72 -13.62
C GLY A 175 7.41 -11.63 -13.64
N ASP A 176 6.63 -11.63 -12.57
CA ASP A 176 5.46 -12.50 -12.40
C ASP A 176 4.16 -11.84 -12.91
N ARG A 177 4.26 -10.82 -13.78
CA ARG A 177 3.12 -10.05 -14.29
C ARG A 177 2.52 -10.72 -15.53
N GLU A 178 1.26 -11.12 -15.45
CA GLU A 178 0.54 -11.73 -16.57
C GLU A 178 -0.05 -10.68 -17.51
N TYR A 179 0.79 -10.08 -18.36
CA TYR A 179 0.33 -9.16 -19.42
C TYR A 179 0.43 -9.87 -20.76
N TRP A 180 -0.63 -9.85 -21.56
CA TRP A 180 -0.73 -10.65 -22.78
C TRP A 180 -0.89 -9.77 -24.01
N ALA A 181 0.04 -9.90 -24.96
CA ALA A 181 0.02 -9.23 -26.25
C ALA A 181 -0.37 -10.18 -27.37
N PHE A 182 -1.18 -9.72 -28.33
CA PHE A 182 -1.74 -10.51 -29.42
C PHE A 182 -1.38 -9.91 -30.77
N THR A 183 -0.97 -10.77 -31.71
CA THR A 183 -0.76 -10.36 -33.10
C THR A 183 -1.79 -10.95 -34.05
N ASN A 184 -2.18 -10.17 -35.05
CA ASN A 184 -3.08 -10.64 -36.10
C ASN A 184 -2.36 -11.54 -37.13
N GLU A 185 -3.07 -11.93 -38.20
CA GLU A 185 -2.53 -12.79 -39.27
C GLU A 185 -1.37 -12.16 -40.07
N TYR A 186 -1.15 -10.86 -39.93
CA TYR A 186 -0.08 -10.09 -40.59
C TYR A 186 1.09 -9.79 -39.64
N GLY A 187 1.06 -10.30 -38.41
CA GLY A 187 2.07 -10.04 -37.39
C GLY A 187 2.00 -8.62 -36.81
N GLN A 188 0.91 -7.88 -37.04
CA GLN A 188 0.70 -6.58 -36.38
C GLN A 188 0.22 -6.80 -34.95
N LEU A 189 0.77 -6.05 -33.99
CA LEU A 189 0.30 -6.06 -32.60
C LEU A 189 -1.09 -5.41 -32.55
N GLU A 190 -2.15 -6.20 -32.33
CA GLU A 190 -3.53 -5.73 -32.42
C GLU A 190 -4.19 -5.51 -31.05
N ARG A 191 -3.71 -6.20 -30.01
CA ARG A 191 -4.31 -6.12 -28.68
C ARG A 191 -3.27 -6.40 -27.58
N VAL A 192 -3.37 -5.68 -26.46
CA VAL A 192 -2.63 -5.98 -25.21
C VAL A 192 -3.62 -5.95 -24.05
N VAL A 193 -3.60 -6.96 -23.18
CA VAL A 193 -4.53 -7.04 -22.04
C VAL A 193 -3.79 -7.37 -20.75
N ALA A 194 -4.34 -6.89 -19.62
CA ALA A 194 -3.93 -7.28 -18.28
C ALA A 194 -5.13 -7.14 -17.32
N ASP A 195 -5.33 -8.15 -16.48
CA ASP A 195 -6.38 -8.11 -15.46
C ASP A 195 -6.07 -7.07 -14.38
N GLU A 196 -4.81 -6.93 -14.00
CA GLU A 196 -4.28 -5.95 -13.05
C GLU A 196 -2.94 -5.40 -13.54
N ILE A 197 -2.79 -4.07 -13.54
CA ILE A 197 -1.54 -3.37 -13.81
C ILE A 197 -0.86 -3.07 -12.48
N VAL A 198 0.26 -3.75 -12.25
CA VAL A 198 1.14 -3.56 -11.09
C VAL A 198 2.32 -2.69 -11.48
N LEU A 199 2.47 -1.54 -10.81
CA LEU A 199 3.56 -0.60 -11.07
C LEU A 199 4.94 -1.23 -10.84
N GLN A 200 5.94 -0.73 -11.55
CA GLN A 200 7.35 -1.05 -11.31
C GLN A 200 7.77 -0.61 -9.89
N ASP A 201 8.62 -1.42 -9.25
CA ASP A 201 9.21 -1.11 -7.95
C ASP A 201 10.73 -0.98 -8.08
N ASP A 202 11.19 0.25 -8.32
CA ASP A 202 12.61 0.59 -8.53
C ASP A 202 13.53 0.14 -7.39
N ASP A 203 13.01 -0.02 -6.16
CA ASP A 203 13.80 -0.37 -4.99
C ASP A 203 13.98 -1.89 -4.82
N ASN A 204 13.04 -2.69 -5.34
CA ASN A 204 12.99 -4.14 -5.11
C ASN A 204 13.10 -4.98 -6.39
N GLU A 205 12.91 -4.37 -7.56
CA GLU A 205 13.04 -5.03 -8.86
C GLU A 205 14.41 -4.80 -9.50
N PRO A 206 14.89 -5.73 -10.35
CA PRO A 206 16.22 -5.64 -10.97
C PRO A 206 16.23 -4.65 -12.14
N VAL A 207 15.96 -3.37 -11.87
CA VAL A 207 16.04 -2.28 -12.84
C VAL A 207 17.49 -1.84 -13.07
N LEU A 208 17.76 -1.30 -14.26
CA LEU A 208 19.03 -0.67 -14.60
C LEU A 208 19.19 0.64 -13.82
N ALA A 209 20.40 1.20 -13.82
CA ALA A 209 20.66 2.53 -13.21
C ALA A 209 19.85 3.67 -13.85
N SER A 210 19.28 3.45 -15.03
CA SER A 210 18.34 4.35 -15.70
C SER A 210 16.91 4.27 -15.16
N GLY A 211 16.58 3.29 -14.32
CA GLY A 211 15.21 2.94 -13.90
C GLY A 211 14.48 2.01 -14.87
N ARG A 212 15.10 1.64 -16.00
CA ARG A 212 14.47 0.77 -17.02
C ARG A 212 14.74 -0.70 -16.75
N TYR A 213 13.86 -1.60 -17.18
CA TYR A 213 14.12 -3.04 -17.13
C TYR A 213 15.18 -3.46 -18.16
N TYR A 214 15.15 -2.86 -19.35
CA TYR A 214 16.04 -3.18 -20.46
C TYR A 214 16.77 -1.93 -20.97
N SER A 215 17.91 -2.14 -21.62
CA SER A 215 18.78 -1.04 -22.04
C SER A 215 18.28 -0.30 -23.27
N ASP A 216 17.42 -0.94 -24.06
CA ASP A 216 16.91 -0.44 -25.33
C ASP A 216 15.67 -1.27 -25.73
N GLU A 217 14.89 -0.75 -26.67
CA GLU A 217 13.63 -1.32 -27.13
C GLU A 217 13.78 -2.03 -28.48
N ALA A 218 12.79 -2.86 -28.81
CA ALA A 218 12.71 -3.57 -30.07
C ALA A 218 12.63 -2.66 -31.30
N LYS A 219 13.42 -2.99 -32.32
CA LYS A 219 13.52 -2.21 -33.56
C LYS A 219 12.45 -2.59 -34.58
N VAL A 220 11.19 -2.44 -34.19
CA VAL A 220 10.01 -2.74 -35.02
C VAL A 220 9.99 -1.86 -36.27
N PRO A 221 9.68 -2.38 -37.47
CA PRO A 221 9.65 -1.57 -38.69
C PRO A 221 8.81 -0.30 -38.53
N GLY A 222 9.40 0.86 -38.79
CA GLY A 222 8.84 2.19 -38.58
C GLY A 222 9.62 3.04 -37.57
N VAL A 223 10.26 2.43 -36.56
CA VAL A 223 10.99 3.17 -35.51
C VAL A 223 12.33 3.76 -36.00
N GLU A 224 12.75 3.43 -37.21
CA GLU A 224 13.89 4.10 -37.86
C GLU A 224 13.60 5.57 -38.21
N SER A 225 12.34 5.99 -38.17
CA SER A 225 11.93 7.38 -38.39
C SER A 225 12.30 8.26 -37.20
N ASP A 226 12.78 9.48 -37.46
CA ASP A 226 13.14 10.46 -36.43
C ASP A 226 11.94 11.16 -35.76
N VAL A 227 10.73 10.95 -36.30
CA VAL A 227 9.47 11.48 -35.75
C VAL A 227 8.64 10.40 -35.03
N LEU A 228 9.11 9.15 -35.03
CA LEU A 228 8.49 8.05 -34.32
C LEU A 228 9.44 7.54 -33.24
N ASP A 229 8.88 7.27 -32.06
CA ASP A 229 9.55 6.60 -30.98
C ASP A 229 9.27 5.09 -31.00
N GLU A 230 10.10 4.36 -30.26
CA GLU A 230 9.85 3.00 -29.81
C GLU A 230 8.83 3.04 -28.66
N GLY A 231 7.59 3.40 -28.98
CA GLY A 231 6.54 3.63 -28.00
C GLY A 231 6.10 2.32 -27.35
N HIS A 232 6.20 2.25 -26.03
CA HIS A 232 5.61 1.13 -25.28
C HIS A 232 4.08 1.22 -25.30
N VAL A 233 3.42 0.07 -25.47
CA VAL A 233 1.97 -0.04 -25.20
C VAL A 233 1.72 -0.07 -23.70
N LEU A 234 2.54 -0.84 -22.96
CA LEU A 234 2.66 -0.80 -21.51
C LEU A 234 4.07 -0.36 -21.13
N ALA A 235 4.23 0.84 -20.59
CA ALA A 235 5.55 1.37 -20.20
C ALA A 235 6.27 0.52 -19.15
N ASP A 236 7.60 0.67 -19.08
CA ASP A 236 8.44 0.06 -18.02
C ASP A 236 7.86 0.36 -16.63
N SER A 237 7.45 1.60 -16.37
CA SER A 237 6.86 2.01 -15.08
C SER A 237 5.52 1.34 -14.72
N LEU A 238 4.85 0.74 -15.70
CA LEU A 238 3.63 -0.06 -15.53
C LEU A 238 3.91 -1.58 -15.51
N GLY A 239 5.19 -1.96 -15.55
CA GLY A 239 5.62 -3.36 -15.52
C GLY A 239 5.73 -4.02 -16.90
N GLY A 240 5.72 -3.27 -18.01
CA GLY A 240 5.88 -3.82 -19.35
C GLY A 240 7.34 -4.08 -19.74
N VAL A 241 7.56 -5.01 -20.68
CA VAL A 241 8.89 -5.33 -21.24
C VAL A 241 9.16 -4.60 -22.56
N SER A 242 10.37 -4.70 -23.11
CA SER A 242 10.81 -3.90 -24.26
C SER A 242 10.89 -4.67 -25.59
N ASN A 243 10.30 -5.88 -25.67
CA ASN A 243 10.31 -6.70 -26.88
C ASN A 243 9.29 -6.22 -27.94
N ALA A 244 9.38 -6.75 -29.17
CA ALA A 244 8.52 -6.31 -30.27
C ALA A 244 7.02 -6.43 -30.01
N TYR A 245 6.58 -7.26 -29.07
CA TYR A 245 5.17 -7.49 -28.77
C TYR A 245 4.60 -6.46 -27.79
N ASN A 246 5.41 -5.54 -27.29
CA ASN A 246 4.97 -4.41 -26.45
C ASN A 246 5.42 -3.04 -26.96
N ILE A 247 6.11 -2.98 -28.10
CA ILE A 247 6.65 -1.74 -28.68
C ILE A 247 5.98 -1.46 -30.02
N THR A 248 5.47 -0.27 -30.27
CA THR A 248 4.97 0.17 -31.58
C THR A 248 5.69 1.43 -32.06
N PRO A 249 5.87 1.64 -33.37
CA PRO A 249 6.25 2.94 -33.89
C PRO A 249 5.16 3.98 -33.56
N GLN A 250 5.45 4.90 -32.64
CA GLN A 250 4.48 5.84 -32.12
C GLN A 250 4.96 7.28 -32.31
N GLU A 251 4.08 8.22 -32.64
CA GLU A 251 4.48 9.62 -32.81
C GLU A 251 5.11 10.17 -31.52
N SER A 252 6.30 10.77 -31.63
CA SER A 252 7.13 11.08 -30.47
C SER A 252 6.48 12.08 -29.50
N THR A 253 5.71 13.05 -30.00
CA THR A 253 5.02 14.03 -29.15
C THR A 253 3.86 13.38 -28.40
N LEU A 254 3.08 12.55 -29.08
CA LEU A 254 2.02 11.72 -28.50
C LEU A 254 2.56 10.80 -27.41
N ASN A 255 3.65 10.09 -27.70
CA ASN A 255 4.31 9.17 -26.77
C ASN A 255 4.82 9.88 -25.50
N ARG A 256 5.52 11.01 -25.67
CA ARG A 256 6.21 11.68 -24.55
C ARG A 256 5.33 12.65 -23.77
N HIS A 257 4.36 13.28 -24.44
CA HIS A 257 3.64 14.45 -23.93
C HIS A 257 2.14 14.47 -24.27
N GLY A 258 1.62 13.49 -25.01
CA GLY A 258 0.22 13.41 -25.40
C GLY A 258 -0.61 12.46 -24.53
N ASP A 259 -1.65 11.91 -25.14
CA ASP A 259 -2.65 11.08 -24.45
C ASP A 259 -2.05 9.79 -23.87
N GLN A 260 -1.04 9.20 -24.51
CA GLN A 260 -0.28 8.06 -23.98
C GLN A 260 0.34 8.42 -22.62
N ALA A 261 1.13 9.50 -22.57
CA ALA A 261 1.79 9.94 -21.34
C ALA A 261 0.79 10.32 -20.23
N TYR A 262 -0.35 10.90 -20.60
CA TYR A 262 -1.40 11.25 -19.65
C TYR A 262 -2.07 10.02 -19.04
N MET A 263 -2.41 9.02 -19.85
CA MET A 263 -2.98 7.74 -19.41
C MET A 263 -2.01 7.01 -18.46
N GLU A 264 -0.72 6.93 -18.80
CA GLU A 264 0.29 6.31 -17.94
C GLU A 264 0.44 7.03 -16.59
N ASP A 265 0.46 8.36 -16.61
CA ASP A 265 0.52 9.18 -15.40
C ASP A 265 -0.71 8.99 -14.50
N ALA A 266 -1.91 8.90 -15.10
CA ALA A 266 -3.14 8.64 -14.36
C ALA A 266 -3.12 7.28 -13.66
N ILE A 267 -2.67 6.22 -14.36
CA ILE A 267 -2.52 4.87 -13.79
C ILE A 267 -1.48 4.87 -12.66
N ARG A 268 -0.32 5.50 -12.86
CA ARG A 268 0.72 5.60 -11.81
C ARG A 268 0.21 6.31 -10.56
N LYS A 269 -0.49 7.44 -10.73
CA LYS A 269 -1.06 8.21 -9.61
C LYS A 269 -2.15 7.44 -8.86
N ALA A 270 -2.88 6.57 -9.56
CA ALA A 270 -3.87 5.68 -8.96
C ALA A 270 -3.26 4.49 -8.23
N GLY A 271 -1.96 4.21 -8.42
CA GLY A 271 -1.27 3.07 -7.83
C GLY A 271 -1.41 1.78 -8.63
N GLY A 272 -1.79 1.86 -9.91
CA GLY A 272 -2.11 0.72 -10.77
C GLY A 272 -3.50 0.85 -11.40
N ALA A 273 -3.89 -0.14 -12.18
CA ALA A 273 -5.20 -0.22 -12.84
C ALA A 273 -5.68 -1.67 -12.91
N THR A 274 -6.94 -1.87 -13.29
CA THR A 274 -7.51 -3.22 -13.53
C THR A 274 -8.29 -3.21 -14.84
N HIS A 275 -8.54 -4.38 -15.41
CA HIS A 275 -9.28 -4.53 -16.67
C HIS A 275 -8.65 -3.69 -17.79
N PHE A 276 -7.32 -3.74 -17.92
CA PHE A 276 -6.59 -3.00 -18.93
C PHE A 276 -6.71 -3.72 -20.27
N GLU A 277 -7.14 -3.00 -21.30
CA GLU A 277 -7.15 -3.44 -22.69
C GLU A 277 -6.70 -2.30 -23.59
N ALA A 278 -5.67 -2.56 -24.39
CA ALA A 278 -5.25 -1.71 -25.50
C ALA A 278 -5.66 -2.39 -26.81
N ILE A 279 -6.41 -1.69 -27.66
CA ILE A 279 -6.74 -2.09 -29.02
C ILE A 279 -5.97 -1.18 -29.98
N ILE A 280 -5.24 -1.78 -30.90
CA ILE A 280 -4.33 -1.07 -31.81
C ILE A 280 -4.79 -1.30 -33.24
N THR A 281 -5.06 -0.20 -33.95
CA THR A 281 -5.59 -0.25 -35.32
C THR A 281 -4.53 0.16 -36.32
N TYR A 282 -4.57 -0.40 -37.53
CA TYR A 282 -3.64 -0.13 -38.62
C TYR A 282 -4.40 0.30 -39.88
N ALA A 283 -3.75 1.11 -40.71
CA ALA A 283 -4.34 1.60 -41.96
C ALA A 283 -4.44 0.51 -43.05
N ASP A 284 -3.51 -0.45 -43.03
CA ASP A 284 -3.43 -1.56 -43.96
C ASP A 284 -2.76 -2.77 -43.28
N THR A 285 -2.54 -3.85 -44.03
CA THR A 285 -2.00 -5.13 -43.54
C THR A 285 -0.49 -5.28 -43.76
N GLU A 286 0.18 -4.27 -44.33
CA GLU A 286 1.61 -4.30 -44.65
C GLU A 286 2.42 -3.51 -43.61
N THR A 287 1.90 -2.35 -43.19
CA THR A 287 2.58 -1.47 -42.23
C THR A 287 2.63 -2.06 -40.82
N GLN A 288 3.70 -1.80 -40.09
CA GLN A 288 3.79 -2.06 -38.65
C GLN A 288 3.58 -0.79 -37.81
N ILE A 289 3.26 0.34 -38.46
CA ILE A 289 2.96 1.62 -37.83
C ILE A 289 1.44 1.70 -37.59
N PRO A 290 0.98 1.74 -36.32
CA PRO A 290 -0.43 1.91 -36.00
C PRO A 290 -0.99 3.22 -36.53
N SER A 291 -2.28 3.23 -36.86
CA SER A 291 -3.04 4.45 -37.16
C SER A 291 -3.67 5.08 -35.91
N SER A 292 -4.07 4.26 -34.94
CA SER A 292 -4.73 4.73 -33.72
C SER A 292 -4.71 3.69 -32.60
N TYR A 293 -4.99 4.16 -31.39
CA TYR A 293 -5.05 3.37 -30.17
C TYR A 293 -6.37 3.62 -29.45
N GLN A 294 -6.89 2.58 -28.80
CA GLN A 294 -7.96 2.69 -27.81
C GLN A 294 -7.53 1.95 -26.55
N TYR A 295 -7.48 2.67 -25.43
CA TYR A 295 -7.18 2.11 -24.12
C TYR A 295 -8.42 2.12 -23.26
N THR A 296 -8.74 0.98 -22.66
CA THR A 296 -9.79 0.82 -21.66
C THR A 296 -9.16 0.31 -20.38
N TYR A 297 -9.42 0.96 -19.25
CA TYR A 297 -8.87 0.55 -17.95
C TYR A 297 -9.71 1.10 -16.80
N THR A 298 -9.66 0.44 -15.65
CA THR A 298 -10.36 0.86 -14.44
C THR A 298 -9.37 1.35 -13.38
N ILE A 299 -9.52 2.62 -12.98
CA ILE A 299 -8.77 3.24 -11.87
C ILE A 299 -9.73 3.76 -10.81
N MET A 300 -9.43 3.48 -9.53
CA MET A 300 -10.27 3.90 -8.39
C MET A 300 -11.76 3.51 -8.54
N GLY A 301 -12.05 2.40 -9.22
CA GLY A 301 -13.42 1.92 -9.49
C GLY A 301 -14.17 2.62 -10.61
N ASN A 302 -13.51 3.50 -11.39
CA ASN A 302 -14.10 4.12 -12.58
C ASN A 302 -13.42 3.60 -13.84
N GLU A 303 -14.23 3.18 -14.80
CA GLU A 303 -13.77 2.83 -16.15
C GLU A 303 -13.44 4.10 -16.94
N VAL A 304 -12.26 4.10 -17.56
CA VAL A 304 -11.76 5.15 -18.44
C VAL A 304 -11.56 4.53 -19.82
N VAL A 305 -11.99 5.25 -20.86
CA VAL A 305 -11.82 4.87 -22.26
C VAL A 305 -11.16 6.04 -22.98
N ASP A 306 -9.90 5.89 -23.33
CA ASP A 306 -9.12 6.87 -24.08
C ASP A 306 -8.96 6.38 -25.52
N THR A 307 -9.08 7.29 -26.49
CA THR A 307 -8.90 6.95 -27.92
C THR A 307 -8.22 8.10 -28.62
N PHE A 308 -7.13 7.79 -29.34
CA PHE A 308 -6.32 8.78 -30.03
C PHE A 308 -5.66 8.21 -31.28
N ASP A 309 -5.40 9.10 -32.24
CA ASP A 309 -4.73 8.78 -33.50
C ASP A 309 -3.20 8.85 -33.31
N ASN A 310 -2.47 8.01 -34.04
CA ASN A 310 -1.00 7.98 -34.02
C ASN A 310 -0.40 9.09 -34.90
N ILE A 311 -0.74 10.33 -34.56
CA ILE A 311 -0.33 11.56 -35.26
C ILE A 311 0.10 12.59 -34.23
N ASN A 312 0.77 13.64 -34.70
CA ASN A 312 1.21 14.70 -33.82
C ASN A 312 -0.01 15.46 -33.22
N PRO A 313 -0.15 15.51 -31.89
CA PRO A 313 -1.31 16.11 -31.23
C PRO A 313 -1.37 17.63 -31.46
N ASP A 314 -0.23 18.32 -31.61
CA ASP A 314 -0.20 19.76 -31.89
C ASP A 314 -0.70 20.05 -33.31
N GLU A 315 -0.31 19.23 -34.29
CA GLU A 315 -0.81 19.34 -35.66
C GLU A 315 -2.32 19.04 -35.73
N LEU A 316 -2.78 18.02 -35.01
CA LEU A 316 -4.21 17.70 -34.90
C LEU A 316 -4.98 18.87 -34.28
N ASN A 317 -4.52 19.38 -33.14
CA ASN A 317 -5.15 20.52 -32.46
C ASN A 317 -5.14 21.77 -33.34
N ALA A 318 -4.08 21.98 -34.13
CA ALA A 318 -4.02 23.08 -35.09
C ALA A 318 -5.05 22.91 -36.22
N SER A 319 -5.20 21.70 -36.75
CA SER A 319 -6.19 21.39 -37.78
C SER A 319 -7.64 21.56 -37.29
N LEU A 320 -7.88 21.28 -36.01
CA LEU A 320 -9.18 21.46 -35.35
C LEU A 320 -9.44 22.92 -34.91
N GLY A 321 -8.45 23.81 -35.06
CA GLY A 321 -8.52 25.20 -34.59
C GLY A 321 -8.56 25.32 -33.07
N LEU A 322 -8.12 24.27 -32.35
CA LEU A 322 -8.01 24.24 -30.89
C LEU A 322 -6.71 24.88 -30.40
N THR A 323 -5.72 25.01 -31.28
CA THR A 323 -4.63 25.97 -31.09
C THR A 323 -5.22 27.37 -31.31
N GLN A 324 -5.85 27.93 -30.29
CA GLN A 324 -5.94 29.39 -30.22
C GLN A 324 -4.50 29.88 -30.30
N SER A 325 -4.28 30.73 -31.29
CA SER A 325 -3.11 31.58 -31.52
C SER A 325 -2.18 31.60 -30.32
N GLU A 326 -0.88 31.36 -30.56
CA GLU A 326 0.21 32.09 -29.91
C GLU A 326 -0.36 33.22 -29.08
N PRO A 327 -0.14 33.33 -27.76
CA PRO A 327 -0.52 34.54 -27.05
C PRO A 327 0.08 35.64 -27.88
N THR A 328 -0.77 36.35 -28.66
CA THR A 328 -0.33 37.19 -29.79
C THR A 328 0.90 37.84 -29.29
N GLU A 329 2.08 37.52 -29.87
CA GLU A 329 3.35 38.05 -29.37
C GLU A 329 3.00 39.45 -28.94
N SER A 330 2.95 39.67 -27.62
CA SER A 330 2.52 40.94 -27.08
C SER A 330 3.66 41.77 -27.55
N SER A 331 3.42 42.39 -28.70
CA SER A 331 4.44 42.79 -29.64
C SER A 331 5.37 43.56 -28.78
N SER A 332 6.53 42.96 -28.44
CA SER A 332 7.38 43.51 -27.39
C SER A 332 7.57 44.92 -27.87
N PRO A 333 6.94 45.93 -27.23
CA PRO A 333 6.98 47.21 -27.83
C PRO A 333 8.43 47.53 -27.55
N THR A 334 9.18 47.63 -28.64
CA THR A 334 10.47 48.26 -28.61
C THR A 334 10.16 49.73 -28.38
N THR A 335 9.69 50.02 -27.17
CA THR A 335 9.46 51.32 -26.61
C THR A 335 10.20 51.18 -25.30
N THR A 336 11.42 51.71 -25.30
CA THR A 336 11.95 52.42 -24.14
C THR A 336 10.85 52.69 -23.12
N GLU A 337 10.92 51.97 -21.99
CA GLU A 337 9.99 52.01 -20.86
C GLU A 337 9.93 53.43 -20.28
N ASP A 338 9.23 54.32 -20.99
CA ASP A 338 9.11 55.72 -20.65
C ASP A 338 7.77 55.95 -19.95
N VAL A 339 7.84 55.80 -18.63
CA VAL A 339 6.73 56.05 -17.71
C VAL A 339 6.19 57.47 -17.81
N SER A 340 6.91 58.43 -18.42
CA SER A 340 6.44 59.81 -18.58
C SER A 340 5.18 59.95 -19.44
N SER A 341 4.87 58.92 -20.24
CA SER A 341 3.63 58.85 -21.03
C SER A 341 2.39 58.57 -20.18
N VAL A 342 2.56 58.01 -18.98
CA VAL A 342 1.46 57.61 -18.07
C VAL A 342 1.50 58.40 -16.76
N ASP A 343 2.69 58.67 -16.22
CA ASP A 343 2.93 59.50 -15.04
C ASP A 343 2.75 60.99 -15.39
N THR A 344 1.50 61.44 -15.38
CA THR A 344 1.12 62.81 -15.72
C THR A 344 1.63 63.85 -14.74
N ASN A 345 2.00 63.44 -13.53
CA ASN A 345 2.44 64.33 -12.46
C ASN A 345 3.97 64.31 -12.26
N GLY A 346 4.68 63.37 -12.91
CA GLY A 346 6.14 63.30 -12.97
C GLY A 346 6.81 62.85 -11.66
N ASN A 347 6.09 62.16 -10.77
CA ASN A 347 6.62 61.70 -9.48
C ASN A 347 7.27 60.30 -9.53
N GLY A 348 7.29 59.65 -10.69
CA GLY A 348 7.82 58.31 -10.91
C GLY A 348 6.90 57.18 -10.43
N GLN A 349 5.68 57.48 -9.97
CA GLN A 349 4.68 56.52 -9.52
C GLN A 349 3.35 56.73 -10.24
N VAL A 350 2.87 55.66 -10.87
CA VAL A 350 1.62 55.65 -11.62
C VAL A 350 0.47 55.20 -10.73
N THR A 351 -0.58 56.00 -10.68
CA THR A 351 -1.83 55.65 -10.01
C THR A 351 -2.74 54.82 -10.91
N ILE A 352 -3.69 54.07 -10.33
CA ILE A 352 -4.74 53.36 -11.08
C ILE A 352 -5.52 54.32 -12.00
N ALA A 353 -5.74 55.55 -11.56
CA ALA A 353 -6.43 56.57 -12.34
C ALA A 353 -5.64 56.98 -13.59
N GLU A 354 -4.33 57.16 -13.47
CA GLU A 354 -3.43 57.48 -14.58
C GLU A 354 -3.32 56.31 -15.56
N ALA A 355 -3.19 55.09 -15.06
CA ALA A 355 -3.18 53.89 -15.90
C ALA A 355 -4.50 53.71 -16.69
N LYS A 356 -5.66 53.93 -16.04
CA LYS A 356 -6.97 53.91 -16.73
C LYS A 356 -7.10 55.03 -17.76
N ALA A 357 -6.63 56.24 -17.44
CA ALA A 357 -6.66 57.36 -18.37
C ALA A 357 -5.77 57.12 -19.60
N ALA A 358 -4.68 56.36 -19.44
CA ALA A 358 -3.81 55.90 -20.52
C ALA A 358 -4.38 54.69 -21.29
N GLY A 359 -5.57 54.18 -20.92
CA GLY A 359 -6.29 53.12 -21.63
C GLY A 359 -5.95 51.70 -21.17
N PHE A 360 -5.27 51.53 -20.04
CA PHE A 360 -4.98 50.20 -19.50
C PHE A 360 -6.17 49.62 -18.72
N SER A 361 -6.40 48.32 -18.88
CA SER A 361 -7.38 47.54 -18.12
C SER A 361 -6.83 47.12 -16.77
N MET A 362 -7.70 47.05 -15.74
CA MET A 362 -7.35 46.58 -14.40
C MET A 362 -7.83 45.14 -14.16
N PRO A 363 -7.18 44.34 -13.28
CA PRO A 363 -5.96 44.68 -12.53
C PRO A 363 -4.69 44.60 -13.38
N ILE A 364 -3.69 45.42 -13.05
CA ILE A 364 -2.34 45.32 -13.59
C ILE A 364 -1.57 44.26 -12.79
N MET A 365 -1.10 43.23 -13.47
CA MET A 365 -0.42 42.08 -12.87
C MET A 365 1.11 42.32 -12.76
N ARG A 366 1.79 41.55 -11.91
CA ARG A 366 3.23 41.64 -11.63
C ARG A 366 4.13 41.51 -12.88
N ASP A 367 3.65 40.89 -13.93
CA ASP A 367 4.32 40.70 -15.22
C ASP A 367 4.19 41.90 -16.18
N HIS A 368 3.36 42.90 -15.85
CA HIS A 368 3.17 44.09 -16.67
C HIS A 368 4.25 45.16 -16.38
N TRP A 369 4.84 45.77 -17.43
CA TRP A 369 5.92 46.76 -17.29
C TRP A 369 5.56 48.00 -16.44
N LEU A 370 4.28 48.33 -16.34
CA LEU A 370 3.77 49.43 -15.51
C LEU A 370 3.75 49.09 -14.01
N TYR A 371 3.70 47.80 -13.66
CA TYR A 371 3.54 47.31 -12.28
C TYR A 371 4.62 47.81 -11.31
N PRO A 372 5.93 47.84 -11.65
CA PRO A 372 6.98 48.37 -10.77
C PRO A 372 6.80 49.85 -10.40
N HIS A 373 6.03 50.58 -11.19
CA HIS A 373 5.73 52.00 -10.98
C HIS A 373 4.41 52.23 -10.25
N MET A 374 3.64 51.18 -9.99
CA MET A 374 2.37 51.24 -9.29
C MET A 374 2.51 50.73 -7.86
N ARG A 375 1.58 51.14 -6.99
CA ARG A 375 1.60 50.78 -5.57
C ARG A 375 0.67 49.60 -5.30
N ASP A 376 1.28 48.44 -5.11
CA ASP A 376 0.66 47.24 -4.54
C ASP A 376 0.71 47.35 -2.99
N ASN A 377 -0.45 47.43 -2.34
CA ASN A 377 -0.53 47.67 -0.89
C ASN A 377 -0.57 46.38 -0.06
N ASP A 378 -1.04 45.28 -0.65
CA ASP A 378 -1.23 43.97 -0.03
C ASP A 378 -0.23 42.91 -0.56
N ASN A 379 0.63 43.28 -1.51
CA ASN A 379 1.67 42.47 -2.13
C ASN A 379 1.14 41.18 -2.79
N ASP A 380 -0.11 41.19 -3.23
CA ASP A 380 -0.77 40.03 -3.84
C ASP A 380 -0.33 39.81 -5.30
N GLY A 381 0.43 40.74 -5.88
CA GLY A 381 0.87 40.65 -7.27
C GLY A 381 -0.08 41.33 -8.26
N MET A 382 -1.07 42.08 -7.79
CA MET A 382 -2.10 42.73 -8.58
C MET A 382 -2.28 44.18 -8.12
N VAL A 383 -2.41 45.10 -9.06
CA VAL A 383 -2.79 46.49 -8.79
C VAL A 383 -4.11 46.77 -9.49
N GLY A 384 -5.20 46.74 -8.74
CA GLY A 384 -6.59 46.91 -9.21
C GLY A 384 -7.42 47.73 -8.23
N GLU A 385 -8.74 47.84 -8.48
CA GLU A 385 -9.67 48.63 -7.66
C GLU A 385 -9.77 48.21 -6.19
#